data_AF-A0A2E5DFS5-F1
#
_entry.id   AF-A0A2E5DFS5-F1
#
_cell.length_a   1.000
_cell.length_b   1.000
_cell.length_c   1.000
_cell.angle_alpha   90.00
_cell.angle_beta   90.00
_cell.angle_gamma   90.00
#
_symmetry.space_group_name_H-M   'P 1'
#
loop_
_entity.id
_entity.type
_entity.pdbx_description
1 polymer ?
#
loop_
_entity_poly.entity_id
_entity_poly.type
_entity_poly.pdbx_seq_one_letter_code
_entity_poly.pdbx_strand_id
1 'polypeptide(L)'
;MTKQSIPDLIVKNANVITVDESIPSAEAFAVSNGKFVAIGSNSDIENLVSPYTKIYDAEGRTIIPGLIDAHIHVLSSGIRHVMAADCTVKDIEEVSHLIKNQANNTPKGEWVQGFKYDDTKIKENRDLYRQDLDSISLDHPIMVS
;
A
#
# COMPACT_ATOMS: atom_id res chain seq x y z
N MET A 1 41.29 3.09 -8.09
CA MET A 1 40.27 3.99 -8.66
C MET A 1 39.10 3.12 -9.10
N THR A 2 38.03 3.08 -8.32
CA THR A 2 36.81 2.36 -8.67
C THR A 2 36.21 3.01 -9.91
N LYS A 3 35.89 2.19 -10.93
CA LYS A 3 35.24 2.62 -12.16
C LYS A 3 33.93 3.31 -11.76
N GLN A 4 33.83 4.63 -11.94
CA GLN A 4 32.60 5.36 -11.67
C GLN A 4 31.57 4.85 -12.67
N SER A 5 30.51 4.20 -12.16
CA SER A 5 29.46 3.63 -13.00
C SER A 5 28.69 4.77 -13.64
N ILE A 6 28.53 4.73 -14.97
CA ILE A 6 27.74 5.71 -15.71
C ILE A 6 26.28 5.59 -15.21
N PRO A 7 25.65 6.68 -14.74
CA PRO A 7 24.28 6.60 -14.25
C PRO A 7 23.30 6.42 -15.41
N ASP A 8 22.35 5.49 -15.23
CA ASP A 8 21.21 5.32 -16.14
C ASP A 8 20.05 6.25 -15.78
N LEU A 9 20.01 6.75 -14.54
CA LEU A 9 19.05 7.75 -14.07
C LEU A 9 19.74 8.84 -13.24
N ILE A 10 19.38 10.08 -13.50
CA ILE A 10 19.62 11.23 -12.61
C ILE A 10 18.28 11.84 -12.24
N VAL A 11 18.07 12.09 -10.95
CA VAL A 11 16.96 12.88 -10.44
C VAL A 11 17.55 14.18 -9.89
N LYS A 12 17.01 15.32 -10.32
CA LYS A 12 17.49 16.65 -9.93
C LYS A 12 16.36 17.57 -9.52
N ASN A 13 16.73 18.73 -8.96
CA ASN A 13 15.81 19.77 -8.50
C ASN A 13 14.76 19.20 -7.53
N ALA A 14 15.22 18.46 -6.53
CA ALA A 14 14.39 17.83 -5.51
C ALA A 14 14.73 18.35 -4.12
N ASN A 15 13.82 18.15 -3.16
CA ASN A 15 14.15 18.14 -1.74
C ASN A 15 14.32 16.67 -1.30
N VAL A 16 15.55 16.15 -1.34
CA VAL A 16 15.83 14.74 -1.03
C VAL A 16 16.14 14.61 0.45
N ILE A 17 15.35 13.84 1.18
CA ILE A 17 15.62 13.44 2.57
C ILE A 17 16.30 12.08 2.53
N THR A 18 17.55 11.98 2.99
CA THR A 18 18.33 10.74 2.90
C THR A 18 18.19 9.87 4.15
N VAL A 19 17.90 10.49 5.30
CA VAL A 19 17.94 9.86 6.64
C VAL A 19 19.36 9.35 7.00
N ASP A 20 20.39 9.88 6.33
CA ASP A 20 21.81 9.69 6.66
C ASP A 20 22.32 10.92 7.42
N GLU A 21 22.84 10.73 8.64
CA GLU A 21 23.36 11.83 9.47
C GLU A 21 24.49 12.63 8.79
N SER A 22 25.26 12.00 7.90
CA SER A 22 26.37 12.64 7.21
C SER A 22 25.93 13.55 6.06
N ILE A 23 24.80 13.23 5.42
CA ILE A 23 24.22 14.00 4.31
C ILE A 23 22.69 13.99 4.46
N PRO A 24 22.11 14.66 5.47
CA PRO A 24 20.69 14.50 5.83
C PRO A 24 19.71 14.98 4.75
N SER A 25 20.17 15.89 3.89
CA SER A 25 19.42 16.42 2.76
C SER A 25 20.28 16.57 1.52
N ALA A 26 19.69 16.44 0.34
CA ALA A 26 20.32 16.66 -0.95
C ALA A 26 19.34 17.26 -1.97
N GLU A 27 19.86 17.74 -3.10
CA GLU A 27 19.05 18.32 -4.17
C GLU A 27 18.89 17.39 -5.38
N ALA A 28 19.82 16.45 -5.53
CA ALA A 28 19.89 15.55 -6.66
C ALA A 28 20.59 14.23 -6.29
N PHE A 29 20.35 13.19 -7.08
CA PHE A 29 21.08 11.94 -6.99
C PHE A 29 21.18 11.24 -8.34
N ALA A 30 22.16 10.34 -8.46
CA ALA A 30 22.43 9.52 -9.62
C ALA A 30 22.31 8.04 -9.26
N VAL A 31 21.67 7.25 -10.13
CA VAL A 31 21.46 5.81 -9.97
C VAL A 31 22.07 5.07 -11.16
N SER A 32 22.70 3.94 -10.86
CA SER A 32 23.16 2.96 -11.84
C SER A 32 22.75 1.56 -11.40
N ASN A 33 22.02 0.83 -12.24
CA ASN A 33 21.52 -0.52 -11.98
C ASN A 33 20.81 -0.66 -10.62
N GLY A 34 19.93 0.30 -10.31
CA GLY A 34 19.16 0.32 -9.07
C GLY A 34 19.97 0.66 -7.80
N LYS A 35 21.21 1.14 -7.93
CA LYS A 35 22.05 1.59 -6.81
C LYS A 35 22.41 3.06 -6.95
N PHE A 36 22.40 3.80 -5.85
CA PHE A 36 22.92 5.17 -5.82
C PHE A 36 24.43 5.18 -6.09
N VAL A 37 24.86 6.02 -7.01
CA VAL A 37 26.29 6.23 -7.34
C VAL A 37 26.79 7.62 -6.95
N ALA A 38 25.86 8.56 -6.72
CA ALA A 38 26.14 9.87 -6.14
C ALA A 38 24.84 10.48 -5.57
N ILE A 39 24.96 11.29 -4.54
CA ILE A 39 23.89 12.08 -3.90
C ILE A 39 24.52 13.43 -3.52
N GLY A 40 23.87 14.55 -3.80
CA GLY A 40 24.44 15.86 -3.51
C GLY A 40 23.63 17.04 -4.05
N SER A 41 24.31 18.16 -4.33
CA SER A 41 23.70 19.31 -4.98
C SER A 41 23.35 19.02 -6.44
N ASN A 42 22.50 19.87 -7.05
CA ASN A 42 22.24 19.79 -8.49
C ASN A 42 23.53 19.83 -9.33
N SER A 43 24.48 20.70 -8.94
CA SER A 43 25.75 20.85 -9.65
C SER A 43 26.67 19.65 -9.52
N ASP A 44 26.67 18.95 -8.38
CA ASP A 44 27.50 17.77 -8.18
C ASP A 44 27.09 16.64 -9.14
N ILE A 45 25.78 16.52 -9.36
CA ILE A 45 25.18 15.43 -10.13
C ILE A 45 25.14 15.74 -11.63
N GLU A 46 24.97 17.00 -12.05
CA GLU A 46 24.90 17.38 -13.47
C GLU A 46 26.16 16.95 -14.26
N ASN A 47 27.32 16.94 -13.60
CA ASN A 47 28.59 16.51 -14.22
C ASN A 47 28.67 15.00 -14.52
N LEU A 48 27.72 14.20 -14.04
CA LEU A 48 27.66 12.75 -14.25
C LEU A 48 26.80 12.36 -15.45
N VAL A 49 26.13 13.33 -16.08
CA VAL A 49 25.26 13.10 -17.24
C VAL A 49 26.06 12.51 -18.40
N SER A 50 25.49 11.48 -19.04
CA SER A 50 25.97 10.90 -20.28
C SER A 50 24.83 10.80 -21.32
N PRO A 51 25.13 10.51 -22.59
CA PRO A 51 24.09 10.27 -23.61
C PRO A 51 23.12 9.13 -23.29
N TYR A 52 23.44 8.25 -22.33
CA TYR A 52 22.60 7.13 -21.90
C TYR A 52 21.82 7.41 -20.61
N THR A 53 22.03 8.58 -20.00
CA THR A 53 21.44 8.93 -18.72
C THR A 53 20.05 9.53 -18.92
N LYS A 54 19.03 8.91 -18.32
CA LYS A 54 17.70 9.51 -18.23
C LYS A 54 17.72 10.58 -17.14
N ILE A 55 17.27 11.78 -17.46
CA ILE A 55 17.17 12.88 -16.49
C ILE A 55 15.70 13.06 -16.10
N TYR A 56 15.45 13.15 -14.79
CA TYR A 56 14.16 13.46 -14.22
C TYR A 56 14.28 14.72 -13.36
N ASP A 57 13.58 15.78 -13.75
CA ASP A 57 13.45 17.00 -12.95
C ASP A 57 12.27 16.82 -11.98
N ALA A 58 12.54 16.88 -10.68
CA ALA A 58 11.54 16.71 -9.65
C ALA A 58 10.73 17.99 -9.37
N GLU A 59 11.09 19.14 -9.96
CA GLU A 59 10.38 20.41 -9.84
C GLU A 59 10.21 20.88 -8.39
N GLY A 60 11.24 20.70 -7.57
CA GLY A 60 11.27 21.01 -6.13
C GLY A 60 10.49 20.03 -5.25
N ARG A 61 9.95 18.93 -5.79
CA ARG A 61 9.21 17.93 -5.01
C ARG A 61 10.12 17.21 -4.01
N THR A 62 9.52 16.75 -2.93
CA THR A 62 10.23 15.99 -1.89
C THR A 62 10.35 14.53 -2.26
N ILE A 63 11.54 13.96 -2.05
CA ILE A 63 11.84 12.54 -2.22
C ILE A 63 12.31 12.01 -0.87
N ILE A 64 11.74 10.88 -0.45
CA ILE A 64 12.10 10.18 0.78
C ILE A 64 12.56 8.76 0.42
N PRO A 65 13.28 8.05 1.33
CA PRO A 65 13.56 6.65 1.13
C PRO A 65 12.26 5.87 0.99
N GLY A 66 12.29 4.80 0.18
CA GLY A 66 11.16 3.88 0.09
C GLY A 66 10.81 3.33 1.48
N LEU A 67 9.51 3.25 1.79
CA LEU A 67 9.06 2.71 3.07
C LEU A 67 9.43 1.23 3.16
N ILE A 68 10.00 0.85 4.31
CA ILE A 68 10.32 -0.54 4.64
C ILE A 68 9.35 -1.00 5.71
N ASP A 69 8.45 -1.90 5.35
CA ASP A 69 7.60 -2.60 6.30
C ASP A 69 8.36 -3.82 6.85
N ALA A 70 8.78 -3.74 8.11
CA ALA A 70 9.58 -4.77 8.76
C ALA A 70 8.76 -6.01 9.14
N HIS A 71 7.43 -5.91 9.23
CA HIS A 71 6.57 -7.03 9.62
C HIS A 71 5.14 -6.84 9.10
N ILE A 72 4.79 -7.63 8.09
CA ILE A 72 3.46 -7.63 7.48
C ILE A 72 3.01 -9.05 7.15
N HIS A 73 1.70 -9.29 7.22
CA HIS A 73 1.07 -10.55 6.82
C HIS A 73 0.44 -10.45 5.43
N VAL A 74 1.23 -10.12 4.39
CA VAL A 74 0.73 -9.81 3.03
C VAL A 74 -0.19 -10.89 2.48
N LEU A 75 0.19 -12.17 2.63
CA LEU A 75 -0.62 -13.29 2.14
C LEU A 75 -1.95 -13.41 2.88
N SER A 76 -1.94 -13.29 4.22
CA SER A 76 -3.18 -13.36 5.01
C SER A 76 -4.13 -12.21 4.65
N SER A 77 -3.59 -10.99 4.55
CA SER A 77 -4.37 -9.81 4.14
C SER A 77 -4.91 -9.96 2.73
N GLY A 78 -4.09 -10.41 1.78
CA GLY A 78 -4.51 -10.63 0.39
C GLY A 78 -5.58 -11.72 0.26
N ILE A 79 -5.41 -12.85 0.95
CA ILE A 79 -6.41 -13.93 0.97
C ILE A 79 -7.74 -13.41 1.52
N ARG A 80 -7.74 -12.63 2.61
CA ARG A 80 -8.98 -12.04 3.13
C ARG A 80 -9.66 -11.11 2.12
N HIS A 81 -8.91 -10.27 1.42
CA HIS A 81 -9.51 -9.39 0.39
C HIS A 81 -10.09 -10.15 -0.80
N VAL A 82 -9.61 -11.36 -1.09
CA VAL A 82 -10.13 -12.20 -2.19
C VAL A 82 -11.28 -13.09 -1.72
N MET A 83 -11.21 -13.60 -0.49
CA MET A 83 -12.08 -14.68 -0.02
C MET A 83 -13.18 -14.24 0.96
N ALA A 84 -13.09 -13.03 1.53
CA ALA A 84 -14.06 -12.50 2.47
C ALA A 84 -14.73 -11.23 1.91
N ALA A 85 -15.95 -10.97 2.38
CA ALA A 85 -16.66 -9.74 2.04
C ALA A 85 -16.01 -8.53 2.73
N ASP A 86 -15.60 -7.51 1.97
CA ASP A 86 -15.09 -6.25 2.53
C ASP A 86 -16.27 -5.41 3.06
N CYS A 87 -16.43 -5.38 4.37
CA CYS A 87 -17.53 -4.71 5.07
C CYS A 87 -17.20 -3.26 5.43
N THR A 88 -16.29 -2.59 4.70
CA THR A 88 -15.99 -1.15 4.88
C THR A 88 -17.14 -0.27 4.33
N VAL A 89 -18.32 -0.42 4.91
CA VAL A 89 -19.56 0.26 4.52
C VAL A 89 -20.20 0.94 5.73
N LYS A 90 -21.27 1.70 5.52
CA LYS A 90 -21.86 2.59 6.54
C LYS A 90 -23.26 2.18 6.97
N ASP A 91 -23.75 1.01 6.58
CA ASP A 91 -25.05 0.51 6.99
C ASP A 91 -25.06 -1.02 7.07
N ILE A 92 -25.88 -1.56 7.96
CA ILE A 92 -25.98 -2.99 8.24
C ILE A 92 -26.65 -3.72 7.09
N GLU A 93 -27.54 -3.04 6.36
CA GLU A 93 -28.15 -3.60 5.17
C GLU A 93 -27.10 -3.93 4.09
N GLU A 94 -26.17 -3.01 3.79
CA GLU A 94 -25.10 -3.28 2.82
C GLU A 94 -24.12 -4.33 3.34
N VAL A 95 -23.79 -4.34 4.64
CA VAL A 95 -23.02 -5.47 5.24
C VAL A 95 -23.73 -6.79 4.95
N SER A 96 -25.04 -6.86 5.19
CA SER A 96 -25.83 -8.07 4.99
C SER A 96 -25.88 -8.47 3.51
N HIS A 97 -26.00 -7.51 2.61
CA HIS A 97 -25.97 -7.72 1.17
C HIS A 97 -24.63 -8.31 0.70
N LEU A 98 -23.51 -7.75 1.17
CA LEU A 98 -22.17 -8.23 0.85
C LEU A 98 -21.93 -9.65 1.36
N ILE A 99 -22.33 -9.94 2.60
CA ILE A 99 -22.25 -11.29 3.19
C ILE A 99 -23.13 -12.27 2.43
N LYS A 100 -24.34 -11.87 2.02
CA LYS A 100 -25.23 -12.71 1.21
C LYS A 100 -24.61 -13.05 -0.15
N ASN A 101 -23.97 -12.08 -0.79
CA ASN A 101 -23.25 -12.31 -2.05
C ASN A 101 -22.08 -13.28 -1.87
N GLN A 102 -21.36 -13.18 -0.75
CA GLN A 102 -20.31 -14.14 -0.41
C GLN A 102 -20.90 -15.55 -0.16
N ALA A 103 -22.01 -15.63 0.57
CA ALA A 103 -22.69 -16.90 0.86
C ALA A 103 -23.15 -17.60 -0.43
N ASN A 104 -23.69 -16.88 -1.40
CA ASN A 104 -24.13 -17.45 -2.69
C ASN A 104 -22.99 -18.10 -3.50
N ASN A 105 -21.75 -17.66 -3.28
CA ASN A 105 -20.56 -18.20 -3.95
C ASN A 105 -19.80 -19.22 -3.07
N THR A 106 -20.29 -19.49 -1.87
CA THR A 106 -19.67 -20.39 -0.90
C THR A 106 -20.39 -21.75 -0.93
N PRO A 107 -19.68 -22.90 -1.00
CA PRO A 107 -20.31 -24.20 -0.93
C PRO A 107 -21.10 -24.39 0.38
N LYS A 108 -22.27 -25.04 0.31
CA LYS A 108 -23.16 -25.22 1.47
C LYS A 108 -22.41 -25.79 2.69
N GLY A 109 -22.57 -25.17 3.85
CA GLY A 109 -21.93 -25.58 5.11
C GLY A 109 -20.54 -25.02 5.35
N GLU A 110 -19.89 -24.44 4.33
CA GLU A 110 -18.58 -23.79 4.48
C GLU A 110 -18.70 -22.36 5.04
N TRP A 111 -17.62 -21.87 5.64
CA TRP A 111 -17.55 -20.58 6.30
C TRP A 111 -17.71 -19.41 5.33
N VAL A 112 -18.63 -18.51 5.67
CA VAL A 112 -18.77 -17.19 5.05
C VAL A 112 -18.15 -16.16 5.97
N GLN A 113 -17.20 -15.39 5.46
CA GLN A 113 -16.46 -14.41 6.26
C GLN A 113 -16.65 -12.99 5.72
N GLY A 114 -16.80 -12.03 6.63
CA GLY A 114 -16.68 -10.60 6.40
C GLY A 114 -15.56 -9.99 7.23
N PHE A 115 -14.97 -8.91 6.74
CA PHE A 115 -13.87 -8.21 7.44
C PHE A 115 -13.93 -6.69 7.24
N LYS A 116 -13.29 -5.95 8.16
CA LYS A 116 -13.30 -4.47 8.25
C LYS A 116 -14.65 -3.85 8.59
N TYR A 117 -15.55 -4.63 9.19
CA TYR A 117 -16.73 -4.05 9.81
C TYR A 117 -16.30 -3.11 10.94
N ASP A 118 -16.94 -1.95 11.02
CA ASP A 118 -16.65 -0.92 12.00
C ASP A 118 -17.98 -0.37 12.51
N ASP A 119 -18.39 -0.85 13.67
CA ASP A 119 -19.64 -0.51 14.38
C ASP A 119 -19.76 1.01 14.59
N THR A 120 -18.65 1.71 14.77
CA THR A 120 -18.63 3.16 14.98
C THR A 120 -19.00 3.98 13.74
N LYS A 121 -19.06 3.36 12.55
CA LYS A 121 -19.31 4.02 11.26
C LYS A 121 -20.69 3.73 10.67
N ILE A 122 -21.50 2.94 11.35
CA ILE A 122 -22.81 2.47 10.89
C ILE A 122 -23.92 3.50 11.21
N LYS A 123 -24.79 3.78 10.24
CA LYS A 123 -25.88 4.77 10.34
C LYS A 123 -26.95 4.40 11.38
N GLU A 124 -27.19 3.11 11.55
CA GLU A 124 -28.22 2.56 12.43
C GLU A 124 -27.89 2.75 13.90
N ASN A 125 -26.64 3.12 14.23
CA ASN A 125 -26.17 3.38 15.59
C ASN A 125 -26.45 2.20 16.54
N ARG A 126 -26.24 0.98 16.02
CA ARG A 126 -26.32 -0.29 16.73
C ARG A 126 -25.29 -1.27 16.16
N ASP A 127 -24.98 -2.30 16.92
CA ASP A 127 -24.11 -3.40 16.47
C ASP A 127 -24.80 -4.29 15.43
N LEU A 128 -23.97 -5.04 14.71
CA LEU A 128 -24.39 -6.19 13.92
C LEU A 128 -24.72 -7.36 14.84
N TYR A 129 -25.96 -7.83 14.80
CA TYR A 129 -26.43 -8.90 15.67
C TYR A 129 -26.49 -10.24 14.93
N ARG A 130 -26.52 -11.33 15.71
CA ARG A 130 -26.72 -12.69 15.21
C ARG A 130 -27.96 -12.79 14.31
N GLN A 131 -29.05 -12.09 14.64
CA GLN A 131 -30.29 -12.10 13.86
C GLN A 131 -30.10 -11.51 12.46
N ASP A 132 -29.24 -10.50 12.31
CA ASP A 132 -28.92 -9.94 10.99
C ASP A 132 -28.24 -11.01 10.13
N LEU A 133 -27.30 -11.77 10.72
CA LEU A 133 -26.58 -12.86 10.03
C LEU A 133 -27.47 -14.08 9.75
N ASP A 134 -28.28 -14.50 10.73
CA ASP A 134 -29.24 -15.60 10.59
C ASP A 134 -30.26 -15.35 9.47
N SER A 135 -30.60 -14.08 9.22
CA SER A 135 -31.50 -13.69 8.13
C SER A 135 -30.89 -13.91 6.74
N ILE A 136 -29.57 -14.01 6.65
CA ILE A 136 -28.82 -14.25 5.42
C ILE A 136 -28.77 -15.74 5.12
N SER A 137 -28.35 -16.54 6.10
CA SER A 137 -28.31 -17.99 5.98
C SER A 137 -28.28 -18.68 7.33
N LEU A 138 -29.01 -19.78 7.44
CA LEU A 138 -28.89 -20.75 8.53
C LEU A 138 -28.10 -22.01 8.11
N ASP A 139 -27.74 -22.09 6.83
CA ASP A 139 -27.01 -23.22 6.23
C ASP A 139 -25.49 -23.04 6.29
N HIS A 140 -25.02 -21.81 6.44
CA HIS A 140 -23.60 -21.47 6.52
C HIS A 140 -23.25 -20.93 7.90
N PRO A 141 -22.10 -21.30 8.48
CA PRO A 141 -21.51 -20.54 9.57
C PRO A 141 -21.00 -19.19 9.03
N ILE A 142 -21.42 -18.09 9.68
CA ILE A 142 -21.09 -16.72 9.27
C ILE A 142 -20.28 -16.03 10.37
N MET A 143 -19.20 -15.36 9.99
CA MET A 143 -18.39 -14.51 10.87
C MET A 143 -18.12 -13.16 10.20
N VAL A 144 -18.29 -12.07 10.94
CA VAL A 144 -17.94 -10.71 10.49
C VAL A 144 -17.00 -10.10 11.52
N SER A 145 -15.92 -9.46 11.05
CA SER A 145 -14.86 -8.86 11.88
C SER A 145 -14.44 -7.49 11.39
#